data_AF-A0A348YCQ8-F1
#
_entry.id   AF-A0A348YCQ8-F1
#
_cell.length_a   1.000
_cell.length_b   1.000
_cell.length_c   1.000
_cell.angle_alpha   90.00
_cell.angle_beta   90.00
_cell.angle_gamma   90.00
#
_symmetry.space_group_name_H-M   'P 1'
#
loop_
_entity.id
_entity.type
_entity.pdbx_description
1 polymer ?
#
loop_
_entity_poly.entity_id
_entity_poly.type
_entity_poly.pdbx_seq_one_letter_code
_entity_poly.pdbx_strand_id
1 'polypeptide(L)' 'RILWLPPYSPDLNPIEKKWAQVKFLRQGWMQNDLSKLFYDICPRHNTFILN' A
#
# COMPACT_ATOMS: atom_id res chain seq x y z
N ARG A 1 -10.26 -21.12 -24.83
CA ARG A 1 -10.38 -21.79 -23.51
C ARG A 1 -10.38 -20.70 -22.44
N ILE A 2 -11.44 -20.60 -21.64
CA ILE A 2 -11.56 -19.57 -20.59
C ILE A 2 -10.95 -20.13 -19.31
N LEU A 3 -10.09 -19.35 -18.65
CA LEU A 3 -9.50 -19.69 -17.35
C LEU A 3 -10.22 -18.87 -16.27
N TRP A 4 -10.90 -19.55 -15.35
CA TRP A 4 -11.51 -18.89 -14.20
C TRP A 4 -10.46 -18.70 -13.11
N LEU A 5 -10.28 -17.46 -12.66
CA LEU A 5 -9.45 -17.19 -11.50
C LEU A 5 -10.17 -17.64 -10.23
N PRO A 6 -9.43 -18.09 -9.20
CA PRO A 6 -10.02 -18.33 -7.90
C PRO A 6 -10.65 -17.04 -7.35
N PRO A 7 -11.59 -17.15 -6.41
CA PRO A 7 -12.19 -15.99 -5.75
C PRO A 7 -11.09 -15.07 -5.20
N TYR A 8 -11.14 -13.78 -5.55
CA TYR A 8 -10.20 -12.80 -5.01
C TYR A 8 -10.31 -12.81 -3.49
N SER A 9 -9.19 -13.07 -2.83
CA SER A 9 -9.09 -13.04 -1.37
C SER A 9 -8.25 -11.82 -0.99
N PRO A 10 -8.89 -10.68 -0.65
CA PRO A 10 -8.17 -9.46 -0.29
C PRO A 10 -7.17 -9.68 0.84
N ASP A 11 -7.49 -10.60 1.78
CA ASP A 11 -6.63 -10.97 2.90
C ASP A 11 -5.28 -11.57 2.46
N LEU A 12 -5.26 -12.19 1.28
CA LEU A 12 -4.07 -12.79 0.68
C LEU A 12 -3.32 -11.82 -0.24
N ASN A 13 -3.87 -10.62 -0.51
CA ASN A 13 -3.18 -9.60 -1.29
C ASN A 13 -2.28 -8.76 -0.36
N PRO A 14 -0.94 -8.89 -0.45
CA PRO A 14 -0.02 -8.17 0.44
C PRO A 14 -0.15 -6.65 0.34
N ILE A 15 -0.66 -6.14 -0.79
CA ILE A 15 -0.88 -4.70 -0.99
C ILE A 15 -1.93 -4.14 -0.03
N GLU A 16 -2.97 -4.92 0.32
CA GLU A 16 -4.07 -4.45 1.18
C GLU A 16 -3.56 -4.13 2.58
N LYS A 17 -2.62 -4.94 3.10
CA LYS A 17 -1.94 -4.68 4.38
C LYS A 17 -1.13 -3.39 4.34
N LYS A 18 -0.44 -3.10 3.22
CA LYS A 18 0.27 -1.84 3.04
C LYS A 18 -0.69 -0.65 2.97
N TRP A 19 -1.78 -0.77 2.22
CA TRP A 19 -2.82 0.26 2.14
C TRP A 19 -3.48 0.53 3.49
N ALA A 20 -3.71 -0.48 4.31
CA ALA A 20 -4.24 -0.30 5.67
C ALA A 20 -3.28 0.54 6.54
N GLN A 21 -1.97 0.29 6.47
CA GLN A 21 -0.95 1.09 7.18
C GLN A 21 -0.93 2.55 6.70
N VAL A 22 -0.97 2.77 5.38
CA VAL A 22 -1.03 4.11 4.76
C VAL A 22 -2.27 4.87 5.23
N LYS A 23 -3.45 4.23 5.20
CA LYS A 23 -4.71 4.84 5.65
C LYS A 23 -4.67 5.20 7.14
N PHE A 24 -4.12 4.33 7.98
CA PHE A 24 -3.99 4.60 9.41
C PHE A 24 -3.12 5.84 9.69
N LEU A 25 -1.94 5.93 9.06
CA LEU A 25 -1.06 7.09 9.20
C LEU A 25 -1.70 8.37 8.67
N ARG A 26 -2.40 8.31 7.53
CA ARG A 26 -3.10 9.46 6.96
C ARG A 26 -4.16 10.02 7.91
N GLN A 27 -4.96 9.14 8.50
CA GLN A 27 -6.01 9.53 9.45
C GLN A 27 -5.42 10.10 10.75
N GLY A 28 -4.30 9.54 11.24
CA GLY A 28 -3.67 10.01 12.47
C GLY A 28 -2.88 11.32 12.31
N TRP A 29 -2.18 11.52 11.18
CA TRP A 29 -1.18 12.58 11.05
C TRP A 29 -1.63 13.76 10.18
N MET A 30 -2.84 13.69 9.58
CA MET A 30 -3.30 14.63 8.53
C MET A 30 -2.28 14.82 7.40
N GLN A 31 -1.39 13.85 7.21
CA GLN A 31 -0.32 13.93 6.23
C GLN A 31 -0.92 13.68 4.84
N ASN A 32 -0.87 14.69 3.97
CA ASN A 32 -1.36 14.59 2.59
C ASN A 32 -0.24 14.28 1.60
N ASP A 33 1.03 14.37 2.00
CA ASP A 33 2.15 13.96 1.17
C ASP A 33 2.26 12.43 1.13
N LEU A 34 1.89 11.86 -0.02
CA LEU A 34 1.91 10.43 -0.28
C LEU A 34 3.32 9.85 -0.22
N SER A 35 4.31 10.58 -0.72
CA SER A 35 5.72 10.15 -0.77
C SER A 35 6.27 9.99 0.64
N LYS A 36 5.95 10.95 1.51
CA LYS A 36 6.32 10.91 2.93
C LYS A 36 5.63 9.77 3.66
N LEU A 37 4.35 9.53 3.37
CA LEU A 37 3.57 8.46 3.96
C LEU A 37 4.14 7.06 3.65
N PHE A 38 4.57 6.82 2.41
CA PHE A 38 5.20 5.56 2.03
C PHE A 38 6.63 5.42 2.55
N TYR A 39 7.37 6.52 2.64
CA TYR A 39 8.69 6.53 3.28
C TYR A 39 8.61 6.11 4.75
N ASP A 40 7.66 6.67 5.50
CA ASP A 40 7.47 6.37 6.93
C ASP A 40 7.07 4.90 7.18
N ILE A 41 6.39 4.26 6.22
CA ILE A 41 5.97 2.85 6.30
C ILE A 41 7.07 1.87 5.86
N CYS A 42 7.89 2.26 4.89
CA CYS A 42 8.97 1.40 4.40
C CYS A 42 10.14 2.22 3.83
N PRO A 43 11.08 2.65 4.68
CA PRO A 43 12.22 3.47 4.24
C PRO A 43 13.11 2.78 3.19
N ARG A 44 13.12 1.44 3.14
CA ARG A 44 13.99 0.64 2.26
C ARG A 44 13.43 0.33 0.86
N HIS A 45 12.15 0.59 0.58
CA HIS A 45 11.51 0.16 -0.68
C HIS A 45 10.74 1.28 -1.39
N ASN A 46 11.11 2.54 -1.17
CA ASN A 46 10.51 3.67 -1.89
C ASN A 46 11.13 3.83 -3.30
N THR A 47 11.11 2.77 -4.11
CA THR A 47 11.47 2.81 -5.54
C THR A 47 10.46 3.58 -6.40
N PHE A 48 9.33 4.00 -5.80
CA PHE A 48 8.36 4.88 -6.46
C PHE A 48 8.86 6.33 -6.61
N ILE A 49 9.94 6.70 -5.92
CA ILE A 49 10.58 8.02 -5.99
C ILE A 49 11.99 7.84 -6.56
N LEU A 50 12.10 7.29 -7.77
CA LEU A 50 13.28 7.41 -8.62
C LEU A 50 12.79 7.78 -10.01
N ASN A 51 12.42 9.05 -10.16
CA ASN A 51 12.44 9.83 -11.41
C ASN A 51 12.39 11.31 -11.03
#